data_AF-A0A973EXT2-F1
#
_entry.id   AF-A0A973EXT2-F1
#
_cell.length_a   1.000
_cell.length_b   1.000
_cell.length_c   1.000
_cell.angle_alpha   90.00
_cell.angle_beta   90.00
_cell.angle_gamma   90.00
#
_symmetry.space_group_name_H-M   'P 1'
#
loop_
_entity.id
_entity.type
_entity.pdbx_description
1 polymer ?
#
loop_
_entity_poly.entity_id
_entity_poly.type
_entity_poly.pdbx_seq_one_letter_code
_entity_poly.pdbx_strand_id
1 'polypeptide(L)' 'MKKIVLFVLLLAGIVSTATAQRKTVNLPDLPGYVTLKCDFHLHTVFSDGNVWPTIRVGEA' A
#
# COMPACT_ATOMS: atom_id res chain seq x y z
N MET A 1 -10.78 -25.84 25.29
CA MET A 1 -11.55 -24.69 24.74
C MET A 1 -10.83 -23.36 24.90
N LYS A 2 -10.49 -22.90 26.12
CA LYS A 2 -9.80 -21.61 26.34
C LYS A 2 -8.48 -21.44 25.56
N LYS A 3 -7.66 -22.50 25.48
CA LYS A 3 -6.40 -22.51 24.70
C LYS A 3 -6.60 -22.36 23.18
N ILE A 4 -7.68 -22.93 22.65
CA ILE A 4 -8.03 -22.82 21.22
C ILE A 4 -8.51 -21.41 20.91
N VAL A 5 -9.34 -20.81 21.77
CA VAL A 5 -9.79 -19.42 21.64
C VAL A 5 -8.61 -18.45 21.67
N LEU A 6 -7.67 -18.65 22.61
CA LEU A 6 -6.42 -17.86 22.67
C LEU A 6 -5.58 -18.00 21.40
N PHE A 7 -5.49 -19.20 20.84
CA PHE A 7 -4.75 -19.44 19.61
C PHE A 7 -5.38 -18.75 18.40
N VAL A 8 -6.71 -18.80 18.27
CA VAL A 8 -7.45 -18.11 17.20
C VAL A 8 -7.31 -16.59 17.31
N LEU A 9 -7.40 -16.03 18.52
CA LEU A 9 -7.21 -14.60 18.76
C LEU A 9 -5.78 -14.13 18.40
N LEU A 10 -4.77 -14.95 18.72
CA LEU A 10 -3.38 -14.65 18.36
C LEU A 10 -3.19 -14.65 16.83
N LEU A 11 -3.78 -15.63 16.14
CA LEU A 11 -3.69 -15.73 14.67
C LEU A 11 -4.36 -14.54 13.98
N ALA A 12 -5.54 -14.13 14.46
CA ALA A 12 -6.25 -12.95 13.94
C ALA A 12 -5.47 -11.64 14.15
N GLY A 13 -4.77 -11.51 15.28
CA GLY A 13 -3.90 -10.36 15.56
C GLY A 13 -2.73 -10.24 14.56
N ILE A 14 -2.13 -11.36 14.16
CA ILE A 14 -1.00 -11.39 13.22
C ILE A 14 -1.44 -11.04 11.78
N VAL A 15 -2.63 -11.48 11.36
CA VAL A 15 -3.16 -11.16 10.02
C VAL A 15 -3.47 -9.66 9.89
N SER A 16 -3.83 -9.00 11.00
CA SER A 16 -4.21 -7.59 11.02
C SER A 16 -3.05 -6.62 10.72
N THR A 17 -1.80 -7.03 10.94
CA THR A 17 -0.61 -6.19 10.71
C THR A 17 -0.06 -6.29 9.28
N ALA A 18 -0.63 -7.12 8.41
CA ALA A 18 -0.15 -7.32 7.04
C ALA A 18 -0.76 -6.35 6.01
N THR A 19 -1.43 -5.27 6.46
CA THR A 19 -2.07 -4.32 5.56
C THR A 19 -1.12 -3.21 5.12
N ALA A 20 -1.06 -2.99 3.80
CA ALA A 20 -0.44 -1.88 3.06
C ALA A 20 0.76 -1.18 3.74
N GLN A 21 1.95 -1.79 3.67
CA GLN A 21 3.17 -1.11 4.07
C GLN A 21 3.69 -0.21 2.94
N ARG A 22 3.79 1.10 3.21
CA ARG A 22 4.43 2.05 2.28
C ARG A 22 5.91 1.67 2.10
N LYS A 23 6.32 1.45 0.85
CA LYS A 23 7.73 1.23 0.51
C LYS A 23 8.41 2.56 0.18
N THR A 24 9.24 3.07 1.08
CA THR A 24 10.02 4.28 0.81
C THR A 24 11.21 3.94 -0.10
N VAL A 25 11.21 4.52 -1.30
CA VAL A 25 12.38 4.52 -2.19
C VAL A 25 13.23 5.75 -1.88
N ASN A 26 14.49 5.60 -1.49
CA ASN A 26 15.36 6.76 -1.19
C ASN A 26 16.03 7.24 -2.48
N LEU A 27 15.65 8.44 -2.94
CA LEU A 27 16.31 9.15 -4.03
C LEU A 27 16.91 10.44 -3.46
N PRO A 28 18.11 10.84 -3.90
CA PRO A 28 18.70 12.09 -3.45
C PRO A 28 17.96 13.30 -4.03
N ASP A 29 18.01 14.40 -3.28
CA ASP A 29 17.60 15.71 -3.74
C ASP A 29 18.75 16.41 -4.48
N LEU A 30 18.41 17.24 -5.47
CA LEU A 30 19.37 18.17 -6.09
C LEU A 30 19.51 19.43 -5.21
N PRO A 31 20.68 20.11 -5.20
CA PRO A 31 20.84 21.33 -4.41
C PRO A 31 19.76 22.38 -4.73
N GLY A 32 18.95 22.72 -3.73
CA GLY A 32 17.86 23.70 -3.86
C GLY A 32 16.53 23.14 -4.39
N TYR A 33 16.41 21.83 -4.60
CA TYR A 33 15.20 21.18 -5.13
C TYR A 33 14.79 19.98 -4.28
N VAL A 34 13.54 19.53 -4.44
CA VAL A 34 13.01 18.29 -3.86
C VAL A 34 12.70 17.32 -5.00
N THR A 35 13.23 16.10 -4.93
CA THR A 35 12.98 15.05 -5.90
C THR A 35 11.64 14.38 -5.62
N LEU A 36 10.62 14.72 -6.42
CA LEU A 36 9.31 14.09 -6.36
C LEU A 36 9.28 12.79 -7.19
N LYS A 37 8.62 11.78 -6.64
CA LYS A 37 8.33 10.52 -7.35
C LYS A 37 6.90 10.62 -7.85
N CYS A 38 6.71 10.48 -9.16
CA CYS A 38 5.44 10.70 -9.79
C CYS A 38 5.18 9.63 -10.84
N ASP A 39 3.91 9.24 -10.94
CA ASP A 39 3.37 8.60 -12.13
C ASP A 39 2.35 9.58 -12.73
N PHE A 40 2.66 10.10 -13.91
CA PHE A 40 1.85 11.10 -14.59
C PHE A 40 0.91 10.51 -15.65
N HIS A 41 0.87 9.17 -15.79
CA HIS A 41 0.02 8.53 -16.78
C HIS A 41 -0.50 7.18 -16.29
N LEU A 42 -1.78 7.19 -15.92
CA LEU A 42 -2.45 6.05 -15.31
C LEU A 42 -3.79 5.80 -16.00
N HIS A 43 -4.20 4.53 -16.04
CA HIS A 43 -5.51 4.12 -16.52
C HIS A 43 -6.32 3.45 -15.40
N THR A 44 -7.63 3.68 -15.43
CA THR A 44 -8.62 3.04 -14.54
C THR A 44 -9.72 2.41 -15.37
N VAL A 45 -10.61 1.66 -14.72
CA VAL A 45 -11.85 1.12 -15.29
C VAL A 45 -12.75 2.13 -16.02
N PHE A 46 -12.57 3.44 -15.83
CA PHE A 46 -13.31 4.47 -16.57
C PHE A 46 -12.80 4.67 -18.01
N SER A 47 -11.78 3.91 -18.40
CA SER A 47 -11.16 3.91 -19.73
C SER A 47 -10.88 2.45 -20.14
N ASP A 48 -9.61 2.07 -20.27
CA ASP A 48 -9.11 0.73 -20.63
C ASP A 48 -8.23 0.11 -19.53
N GLY A 49 -8.25 0.68 -18.32
CA GLY A 49 -7.60 0.10 -17.15
C GLY A 49 -8.47 -0.95 -16.44
N ASN A 50 -7.83 -1.81 -15.64
CA ASN A 50 -8.49 -2.97 -15.01
C ASN A 50 -8.83 -2.80 -13.52
N VAL A 51 -8.57 -1.62 -12.93
CA VAL A 51 -8.72 -1.39 -11.48
C VAL A 51 -9.52 -0.13 -11.16
N TRP A 52 -10.17 -0.13 -9.99
CA TRP A 52 -10.87 1.04 -9.45
C TRP A 52 -9.89 2.18 -9.13
N PRO A 53 -10.28 3.47 -9.23
CA PRO A 53 -9.37 4.59 -8.97
C PRO A 53 -8.72 4.56 -7.59
N THR A 54 -9.44 4.08 -6.57
CA THR A 54 -8.91 3.96 -5.20
C THR A 54 -7.75 2.98 -5.09
N ILE A 55 -7.64 2.00 -6.00
CA ILE A 55 -6.50 1.09 -6.06
C ILE A 55 -5.24 1.83 -6.48
N ARG A 56 -5.31 2.74 -7.47
CA ARG A 56 -4.17 3.57 -7.87
C ARG A 56 -3.65 4.45 -6.73
N VAL A 57 -4.54 4.95 -5.88
CA VAL A 57 -4.16 5.71 -4.68
C VAL A 57 -3.42 4.83 -3.67
N GLY A 58 -3.82 3.55 -3.52
CA GLY A 58 -3.14 2.61 -2.63
C GLY A 58 -1.81 2.07 -3.17
N GLU A 59 -1.60 2.09 -4.49
CA GLU A 59 -0.33 1.71 -5.14
C GLU A 59 0.76 2.79 -4.98
N ALA A 60 0.38 4.06 -4.77
CA ALA A 60 1.27 5.22 -4.63
C ALA A 60 1.78 5.45 -3.18
#